data_AF-A0A1M3QW13-F1
#
_entry.id   AF-A0A1M3QW13-F1
#
_cell.length_a   1.000
_cell.length_b   1.000
_cell.length_c   1.000
_cell.angle_alpha   90.00
_cell.angle_beta   90.00
_cell.angle_gamma   90.00
#
_symmetry.space_group_name_H-M   'P 1'
#
loop_
_entity.id
_entity.type
_entity.pdbx_description
1 polymer ?
#
loop_
_entity_poly.entity_id
_entity_poly.type
_entity_poly.pdbx_seq_one_letter_code
_entity_poly.pdbx_strand_id
1 'polypeptide(L)'
;MLLIRTSIALFLIILSTFFLLSADTKVDLQSQSRLPQSDSVSPSKQLALKYCSSCHLFPEPSLLDKKAWTDKVLPNMGWRLGIRKKGDDPYADIVPEERALVQKLNIYPDVATITQSDWKKIIAYFEHEAPEEPLPQQNHDSISGTLALFSPKQIVFDDKQLPRTTMLKFDSASNELYAGDGQSKLYILNNNFGFKSAWNVESPPVDIDFPNSEPPQLLTVGSISPSDQKNGRLVTFDTTFTIQNPPVNIDHLPRPVQFAHADLDMDGKQDAIVCGFGNNTGKLAWYSDCKIDGENILSNMPGARKVEIGDFNKDGKPDIMVLMAQAWEEVVIWYNQGKGKFKEKKLLRFPPVFGVSYFELADFNKDGYPDILLTNGDNWDYSRINKNYHGVRIYLNDGKYNFKEHWFFPLYGASKAIARDFDNDGDIDIAAISFYNTLENPANGFVYFSNEGNLDFKPASLPDAAAGKWLTMEAADFDHDGDIDIVLGSYFHNIEEMSSLVNIVNISSFPQLLVLNNETQ
;
A
#
# COMPACT_ATOMS: atom_id res chain seq x y z
N MET A 1 -13.77 23.30 -56.66
CA MET A 1 -14.75 23.42 -57.76
C MET A 1 -14.81 22.07 -58.47
N LEU A 2 -15.99 21.42 -58.40
CA LEU A 2 -16.46 20.16 -59.05
C LEU A 2 -15.59 18.88 -58.93
N LEU A 3 -15.98 17.75 -58.31
CA LEU A 3 -17.13 16.81 -58.43
C LEU A 3 -17.13 15.88 -59.67
N ILE A 4 -17.32 14.58 -59.35
CA ILE A 4 -18.00 13.48 -60.09
C ILE A 4 -17.11 12.61 -61.00
N ARG A 5 -16.84 11.33 -60.68
CA ARG A 5 -17.67 10.09 -60.59
C ARG A 5 -17.99 9.40 -61.95
N THR A 6 -17.37 8.21 -62.11
CA THR A 6 -17.94 6.89 -62.54
C THR A 6 -18.55 6.70 -63.94
N SER A 7 -18.06 5.72 -64.72
CA SER A 7 -18.73 4.39 -64.89
C SER A 7 -18.28 3.52 -66.09
N ILE A 8 -17.93 2.25 -65.80
CA ILE A 8 -18.36 0.96 -66.41
C ILE A 8 -17.90 0.52 -67.82
N ALA A 9 -17.20 -0.63 -67.89
CA ALA A 9 -17.56 -1.86 -68.65
C ALA A 9 -16.39 -2.90 -68.63
N LEU A 10 -16.52 -4.02 -67.90
CA LEU A 10 -16.76 -5.41 -68.37
C LEU A 10 -15.74 -6.02 -69.36
N PHE A 11 -14.94 -7.00 -68.92
CA PHE A 11 -14.90 -8.37 -69.49
C PHE A 11 -14.17 -9.37 -68.57
N LEU A 12 -14.56 -10.64 -68.67
CA LEU A 12 -14.35 -11.79 -67.79
C LEU A 12 -13.29 -12.76 -68.36
N ILE A 13 -12.76 -13.66 -67.48
CA ILE A 13 -12.25 -15.05 -67.74
C ILE A 13 -10.80 -15.16 -68.31
N ILE A 14 -9.84 -16.01 -67.88
CA ILE A 14 -9.72 -17.15 -66.92
C ILE A 14 -8.21 -17.45 -66.63
N LEU A 15 -7.96 -18.02 -65.43
CA LEU A 15 -6.84 -18.81 -64.86
C LEU A 15 -5.51 -19.03 -65.62
N SER A 16 -4.38 -18.93 -64.88
CA SER A 16 -3.63 -20.11 -64.37
C SER A 16 -2.39 -19.75 -63.51
N THR A 17 -2.41 -20.21 -62.25
CA THR A 17 -1.31 -20.76 -61.39
C THR A 17 0.15 -20.34 -61.60
N PHE A 18 0.76 -19.73 -60.57
CA PHE A 18 1.89 -20.23 -59.73
C PHE A 18 2.48 -19.04 -58.96
N PHE A 19 2.40 -19.05 -57.62
CA PHE A 19 3.06 -18.04 -56.77
C PHE A 19 4.20 -18.72 -55.99
N LEU A 20 5.41 -18.18 -56.18
CA LEU A 20 6.60 -18.43 -55.36
C LEU A 20 6.90 -17.16 -54.55
N LEU A 21 6.91 -17.35 -53.23
CA LEU A 21 7.68 -16.66 -52.16
C LEU A 21 8.25 -15.25 -52.42
N SER A 22 7.81 -14.30 -51.59
CA SER A 22 8.71 -13.49 -50.74
C SER A 22 7.94 -12.85 -49.58
N ALA A 23 8.63 -12.71 -48.46
CA ALA A 23 8.14 -12.44 -47.11
C ALA A 23 7.55 -11.04 -46.89
N ASP A 24 6.51 -10.98 -46.06
CA ASP A 24 6.13 -9.81 -45.27
C ASP A 24 5.59 -10.31 -43.92
N THR A 25 6.36 -10.12 -42.85
CA THR A 25 5.95 -10.43 -41.48
C THR A 25 5.01 -9.33 -40.96
N LYS A 26 3.70 -9.56 -41.09
CA LYS A 26 2.68 -8.97 -40.22
C LYS A 26 2.32 -10.01 -39.16
N VAL A 27 2.53 -9.69 -37.88
CA VAL A 27 1.97 -10.47 -36.77
C VAL A 27 0.52 -10.04 -36.61
N ASP A 28 -0.37 -10.83 -37.20
CA ASP A 28 -1.82 -10.74 -37.03
C ASP A 28 -2.21 -11.64 -35.85
N LEU A 29 -2.64 -11.03 -34.75
CA LEU A 29 -3.20 -11.75 -33.59
C LEU A 29 -4.70 -12.03 -33.85
N GLN A 30 -4.98 -12.93 -34.78
CA GLN A 30 -6.28 -13.59 -34.86
C GLN A 30 -6.22 -14.98 -34.24
N SER A 31 -6.86 -15.07 -33.07
CA SER A 31 -7.69 -16.20 -32.60
C SER A 31 -7.50 -17.53 -33.32
N GLN A 32 -6.59 -18.37 -32.80
CA GLN A 32 -6.77 -19.81 -32.90
C GLN A 32 -7.50 -20.30 -31.67
N SER A 33 -8.78 -20.58 -31.86
CA SER A 33 -9.59 -21.43 -31.00
C SER A 33 -8.93 -22.80 -30.87
N ARG A 34 -8.09 -22.99 -29.86
CA ARG A 34 -7.83 -24.33 -29.33
C ARG A 34 -8.99 -24.67 -28.41
N LEU A 35 -9.73 -25.71 -28.78
CA LEU A 35 -10.62 -26.41 -27.86
C LEU A 35 -9.83 -26.76 -26.58
N PRO A 36 -10.40 -26.58 -25.37
CA PRO A 36 -9.67 -26.80 -24.14
C PRO A 36 -9.31 -28.28 -24.05
N GLN A 37 -8.00 -28.59 -24.04
CA GLN A 37 -7.54 -29.84 -23.46
C GLN A 37 -8.01 -29.82 -22.00
N SER A 38 -8.78 -30.83 -21.62
CA SER A 38 -9.14 -31.07 -20.23
C SER A 38 -7.87 -31.46 -19.49
N ASP A 39 -7.09 -30.48 -19.02
CA ASP A 39 -6.04 -30.73 -18.05
C ASP A 39 -6.72 -31.21 -16.78
N SER A 40 -6.64 -32.51 -16.52
CA SER A 40 -7.09 -33.07 -15.26
C SER A 40 -6.20 -32.48 -14.16
N VAL A 41 -6.68 -31.42 -13.51
CA VAL A 41 -6.03 -30.80 -12.34
C VAL A 41 -5.65 -31.93 -11.36
N SER A 42 -4.37 -32.03 -11.02
CA SER A 42 -3.88 -33.12 -10.17
C SER A 42 -4.66 -33.17 -8.84
N PRO A 43 -4.90 -34.35 -8.24
CA PRO A 43 -5.62 -34.45 -6.97
C PRO A 43 -5.02 -33.56 -5.86
N SER A 44 -3.70 -33.37 -5.86
CA SER A 44 -3.01 -32.49 -4.92
C SER A 44 -3.32 -31.01 -5.16
N LYS A 45 -3.35 -30.56 -6.43
CA LYS A 45 -3.76 -29.19 -6.78
C LYS A 45 -5.23 -28.93 -6.42
N GLN A 46 -6.12 -29.91 -6.62
CA GLN A 46 -7.52 -29.78 -6.22
C GLN A 46 -7.69 -29.60 -4.70
N LEU A 47 -6.90 -30.34 -3.91
CA LEU A 47 -6.86 -30.16 -2.46
C LEU A 47 -6.32 -28.77 -2.08
N ALA A 48 -5.23 -28.34 -2.73
CA ALA A 48 -4.68 -27.01 -2.50
C ALA A 48 -5.71 -25.91 -2.82
N LEU A 49 -6.40 -25.98 -3.96
CA LEU A 49 -7.47 -25.04 -4.31
C LEU A 49 -8.58 -25.05 -3.24
N LYS A 50 -9.07 -26.23 -2.85
CA LYS A 50 -10.15 -26.36 -1.85
C LYS A 50 -9.81 -25.68 -0.51
N TYR A 51 -8.60 -25.88 0.00
CA TYR A 51 -8.22 -25.44 1.34
C TYR A 51 -7.50 -24.08 1.37
N CYS A 52 -6.70 -23.76 0.34
CA CYS A 52 -5.92 -22.53 0.28
C CYS A 52 -6.63 -21.38 -0.47
N SER A 53 -7.84 -21.61 -1.01
CA SER A 53 -8.69 -20.56 -1.58
C SER A 53 -9.99 -20.33 -0.81
N SER A 54 -10.16 -20.95 0.37
CA SER A 54 -11.39 -20.82 1.16
C SER A 54 -11.48 -19.48 1.89
N CYS A 55 -10.34 -18.87 2.20
CA CYS A 55 -10.26 -17.64 3.01
C CYS A 55 -9.84 -16.42 2.18
N HIS A 56 -9.00 -16.59 1.16
CA HIS A 56 -8.45 -15.51 0.33
C HIS A 56 -8.25 -16.02 -1.11
N LEU A 57 -7.74 -15.17 -2.00
CA LEU A 57 -7.37 -15.59 -3.36
C LEU A 57 -6.28 -16.68 -3.30
N PHE A 58 -6.38 -17.68 -4.17
CA PHE A 58 -5.43 -18.81 -4.17
C PHE A 58 -4.00 -18.31 -4.42
N PRO A 59 -3.04 -18.59 -3.52
CA PRO A 59 -1.65 -18.19 -3.72
C PRO A 59 -0.97 -19.24 -4.60
N GLU A 60 -0.67 -18.87 -5.85
CA GLU A 60 0.01 -19.76 -6.79
C GLU A 60 1.42 -20.13 -6.27
N PRO A 61 1.90 -21.38 -6.45
CA PRO A 61 3.23 -21.79 -5.99
C PRO A 61 4.38 -20.92 -6.50
N SER A 62 4.24 -20.35 -7.71
CA SER A 62 5.25 -19.48 -8.32
C SER A 62 5.46 -18.14 -7.60
N LEU A 63 4.59 -17.77 -6.65
CA LEU A 63 4.68 -16.50 -5.93
C LEU A 63 5.84 -16.45 -4.94
N LEU A 64 6.35 -17.60 -4.50
CA LEU A 64 7.47 -17.71 -3.56
C LEU A 64 8.40 -18.86 -3.97
N ASP A 65 9.64 -18.83 -3.50
CA ASP A 65 10.56 -19.94 -3.65
C ASP A 65 10.15 -21.14 -2.77
N LYS A 66 10.68 -22.31 -3.11
CA LYS A 66 10.41 -23.56 -2.41
C LYS A 66 10.71 -23.45 -0.92
N LYS A 67 11.83 -22.81 -0.57
CA LYS A 67 12.28 -22.66 0.81
C LYS A 67 11.30 -21.80 1.63
N ALA A 68 10.83 -20.66 1.13
CA ALA A 68 9.84 -19.84 1.84
C ALA A 68 8.52 -20.59 2.03
N TRP A 69 8.09 -21.36 1.03
CA TRP A 69 6.92 -22.23 1.17
C TRP A 69 7.10 -23.28 2.27
N THR A 70 8.17 -24.09 2.20
CA THR A 70 8.34 -25.26 3.08
C THR A 70 8.74 -24.89 4.50
N ASP A 71 9.54 -23.84 4.68
CA ASP A 71 10.14 -23.52 5.98
C ASP A 71 9.31 -22.51 6.77
N LYS A 72 8.45 -21.73 6.10
CA LYS A 72 7.72 -20.61 6.72
C LYS A 72 6.22 -20.68 6.49
N VAL A 73 5.76 -20.58 5.25
CA VAL A 73 4.33 -20.38 4.94
C VAL A 73 3.51 -21.64 5.22
N LEU A 74 3.90 -22.80 4.70
CA LEU A 74 3.17 -24.04 4.91
C LEU A 74 3.18 -24.48 6.39
N PRO A 75 4.29 -24.41 7.15
CA PRO A 75 4.24 -24.68 8.59
C PRO A 75 3.21 -23.85 9.34
N ASN A 76 3.17 -22.52 9.12
CA ASN A 76 2.18 -21.66 9.77
C ASN A 76 0.75 -21.99 9.32
N MET A 77 0.54 -22.23 8.02
CA MET A 77 -0.76 -22.63 7.49
C MET A 77 -1.22 -23.99 8.04
N GLY A 78 -0.29 -24.92 8.25
CA GLY A 78 -0.54 -26.19 8.94
C GLY A 78 -1.12 -25.96 10.33
N TRP A 79 -0.53 -25.06 11.12
CA TRP A 79 -1.08 -24.70 12.44
C TRP A 79 -2.47 -24.06 12.34
N ARG A 80 -2.72 -23.20 11.34
CA ARG A 80 -4.04 -22.58 11.09
C ARG A 80 -5.11 -23.59 10.68
N LEU A 81 -4.71 -24.75 10.15
CA LEU A 81 -5.59 -25.90 9.86
C LEU A 81 -5.61 -26.94 10.98
N GLY A 82 -4.98 -26.66 12.12
CA GLY A 82 -4.91 -27.56 13.27
C GLY A 82 -3.98 -28.76 13.09
N ILE A 83 -3.10 -28.74 12.08
CA ILE A 83 -2.03 -29.72 11.90
C ILE A 83 -0.83 -29.32 12.75
N ARG A 84 -0.51 -30.12 13.78
CA ARG A 84 0.63 -29.88 14.67
C ARG A 84 1.56 -31.09 14.73
N LYS A 85 2.87 -30.86 14.81
CA LYS A 85 3.85 -31.88 15.21
C LYS A 85 3.94 -31.92 16.73
N LYS A 86 4.45 -33.03 17.26
CA LYS A 86 4.67 -33.18 18.70
C LYS A 86 5.73 -32.17 19.16
N GLY A 87 5.35 -31.29 20.08
CA GLY A 87 6.22 -30.22 20.60
C GLY A 87 6.07 -28.87 19.90
N ASP A 88 5.23 -28.77 18.87
CA ASP A 88 4.93 -27.48 18.24
C ASP A 88 4.12 -26.61 19.21
N ASP A 89 4.59 -25.39 19.42
CA ASP A 89 3.85 -24.33 20.08
C ASP A 89 3.74 -23.12 19.13
N PRO A 90 2.59 -22.92 18.46
CA PRO A 90 2.42 -21.80 17.53
C PRO A 90 2.38 -20.43 18.23
N TYR A 91 2.44 -20.42 19.58
CA TYR A 91 2.45 -19.23 20.41
C TYR A 91 3.81 -18.99 21.08
N ALA A 92 4.87 -19.73 20.73
CA ALA A 92 6.17 -19.66 21.38
C ALA A 92 6.80 -18.25 21.31
N ASP A 93 6.64 -17.58 20.16
CA ASP A 93 7.22 -16.26 19.90
C ASP A 93 6.28 -15.10 20.26
N ILE A 94 5.12 -15.40 20.85
CA ILE A 94 4.12 -14.40 21.24
C ILE A 94 4.34 -14.02 22.71
N VAL A 95 4.41 -12.72 22.98
CA VAL A 95 4.56 -12.21 24.35
C VAL A 95 3.39 -12.68 25.25
N PRO A 96 3.61 -12.92 26.55
CA PRO A 96 2.61 -13.54 27.42
C PRO A 96 1.24 -12.85 27.43
N GLU A 97 1.23 -11.51 27.36
CA GLU A 97 0.02 -10.69 27.36
C GLU A 97 -0.82 -10.89 26.08
N GLU A 98 -0.16 -11.07 24.94
CA GLU A 98 -0.80 -11.34 23.64
C GLU A 98 -1.26 -12.80 23.51
N ARG A 99 -0.52 -13.73 24.12
CA ARG A 99 -0.78 -15.17 23.96
C ARG A 99 -2.21 -15.55 24.33
N ALA A 100 -2.72 -15.04 25.44
CA ALA A 100 -4.10 -15.29 25.87
C ALA A 100 -5.14 -14.73 24.89
N LEU A 101 -4.85 -13.57 24.27
CA LEU A 101 -5.71 -12.96 23.25
C LEU A 101 -5.75 -13.84 22.00
N VAL A 102 -4.59 -14.23 21.47
CA VAL A 102 -4.49 -15.05 20.25
C VAL A 102 -5.10 -16.44 20.44
N GLN A 103 -4.93 -17.05 21.63
CA GLN A 103 -5.59 -18.31 21.98
C GLN A 103 -7.11 -18.19 21.97
N LYS A 104 -7.66 -17.11 22.54
CA LYS A 104 -9.11 -16.85 22.57
C LYS A 104 -9.71 -16.67 21.16
N LEU A 105 -8.91 -16.16 20.22
CA LEU A 105 -9.31 -15.99 18.82
C LEU A 105 -9.37 -17.30 18.04
N ASN A 106 -8.83 -18.41 18.60
CA ASN A 106 -8.81 -19.73 17.96
C ASN A 106 -8.17 -19.71 16.55
N ILE A 107 -7.13 -18.88 16.37
CA ILE A 107 -6.38 -18.76 15.11
C ILE A 107 -5.69 -20.08 14.74
N TYR A 108 -5.17 -20.78 15.75
CA TYR A 108 -4.56 -22.09 15.61
C TYR A 108 -5.43 -23.12 16.33
N PRO A 109 -6.42 -23.73 15.66
CA PRO A 109 -7.36 -24.64 16.30
C PRO A 109 -6.67 -25.89 16.84
N ASP A 110 -7.21 -26.46 17.92
CA ASP A 110 -6.71 -27.72 18.51
C ASP A 110 -7.20 -28.96 17.74
N VAL A 111 -8.30 -28.81 16.98
CA VAL A 111 -8.87 -29.88 16.15
C VAL A 111 -8.55 -29.59 14.69
N ALA A 112 -7.91 -30.56 14.03
CA ALA A 112 -7.54 -30.45 12.62
C ALA A 112 -8.78 -30.39 11.71
N THR A 113 -8.77 -29.45 10.76
CA THR A 113 -9.84 -29.29 9.74
C THR A 113 -9.54 -30.06 8.45
N ILE A 114 -8.34 -30.64 8.35
CA ILE A 114 -7.85 -31.45 7.24
C ILE A 114 -7.18 -32.72 7.76
N THR A 115 -7.19 -33.80 6.97
CA THR A 115 -6.44 -35.01 7.32
C THR A 115 -4.95 -34.80 7.12
N GLN A 116 -4.12 -35.48 7.93
CA GLN A 116 -2.66 -35.42 7.76
C GLN A 116 -2.20 -35.96 6.38
N SER A 117 -2.96 -36.88 5.80
CA SER A 117 -2.70 -37.42 4.46
C SER A 117 -2.92 -36.36 3.37
N ASP A 118 -4.03 -35.63 3.44
CA ASP A 118 -4.33 -34.59 2.45
C ASP A 118 -3.43 -33.37 2.62
N TRP A 119 -3.07 -33.01 3.85
CA TRP A 119 -2.09 -31.96 4.11
C TRP A 119 -0.73 -32.26 3.49
N LYS A 120 -0.24 -33.50 3.58
CA LYS A 120 1.00 -33.93 2.92
C LYS A 120 0.95 -33.79 1.40
N LYS A 121 -0.21 -34.05 0.78
CA LYS A 121 -0.39 -33.86 -0.67
C LYS A 121 -0.32 -32.38 -1.06
N ILE A 122 -0.88 -31.49 -0.24
CA ILE A 122 -0.78 -30.03 -0.45
C ILE A 122 0.68 -29.59 -0.35
N ILE A 123 1.42 -30.01 0.69
CA ILE A 123 2.85 -29.71 0.81
C ILE A 123 3.61 -30.18 -0.44
N ALA A 124 3.41 -31.43 -0.85
CA ALA A 124 4.09 -31.99 -2.02
C ALA A 124 3.76 -31.23 -3.32
N TYR A 125 2.56 -30.68 -3.44
CA TYR A 125 2.19 -29.84 -4.58
C TYR A 125 3.00 -28.53 -4.60
N PHE A 126 3.03 -27.78 -3.50
CA PHE A 126 3.82 -26.54 -3.43
C PHE A 126 5.32 -26.79 -3.55
N GLU A 127 5.84 -27.85 -2.91
CA GLU A 127 7.26 -28.22 -3.00
C GLU A 127 7.68 -28.64 -4.41
N HIS A 128 6.76 -29.23 -5.21
CA HIS A 128 7.05 -29.61 -6.58
C HIS A 128 6.94 -28.43 -7.56
N GLU A 129 5.92 -27.59 -7.41
CA GLU A 129 5.59 -26.53 -8.37
C GLU A 129 6.28 -25.19 -8.09
N ALA A 130 6.71 -24.94 -6.85
CA ALA A 130 7.42 -23.71 -6.52
C ALA A 130 8.84 -23.70 -7.15
N PRO A 131 9.31 -22.55 -7.64
CA PRO A 131 10.67 -22.41 -8.14
C PRO A 131 11.70 -22.61 -7.01
N GLU A 132 12.91 -23.02 -7.37
CA GLU A 132 14.01 -23.19 -6.39
C GLU A 132 14.45 -21.85 -5.78
N GLU A 133 14.45 -20.79 -6.59
CA GLU A 133 14.81 -19.43 -6.22
C GLU A 133 13.66 -18.47 -6.58
N PRO A 134 13.56 -17.29 -5.92
CA PRO A 134 12.57 -16.29 -6.29
C PRO A 134 12.70 -15.92 -7.76
N LEU A 135 11.57 -15.83 -8.46
CA LEU A 135 11.57 -15.39 -9.85
C LEU A 135 12.14 -13.95 -9.94
N PRO A 136 12.87 -13.60 -11.01
CA PRO A 136 13.38 -12.25 -11.19
C PRO A 136 12.26 -11.27 -11.58
N GLN A 137 12.44 -9.99 -11.26
CA GLN A 137 11.64 -8.90 -11.81
C GLN A 137 11.76 -8.85 -13.34
N GLN A 138 10.71 -8.35 -13.99
CA GLN A 138 10.77 -8.03 -15.41
C GLN A 138 11.84 -6.96 -15.65
N ASN A 139 12.49 -6.99 -16.82
CA ASN A 139 13.40 -5.93 -17.21
C ASN A 139 12.65 -4.60 -17.28
N HIS A 140 13.26 -3.55 -16.77
CA HIS A 140 12.72 -2.20 -16.76
C HIS A 140 13.84 -1.20 -17.04
N ASP A 141 13.44 0.05 -17.32
CA ASP A 141 14.39 1.15 -17.51
C ASP A 141 15.24 1.33 -16.26
N SER A 142 16.54 1.58 -16.46
CA SER A 142 17.46 1.82 -15.35
C SER A 142 17.11 3.14 -14.66
N ILE A 143 17.06 3.10 -13.32
CA ILE A 143 16.84 4.31 -12.51
C ILE A 143 18.06 5.22 -12.69
N SER A 144 17.86 6.41 -13.24
CA SER A 144 18.90 7.43 -13.35
C SER A 144 19.39 7.85 -11.96
N GLY A 145 20.70 7.94 -11.75
CA GLY A 145 21.29 8.44 -10.51
C GLY A 145 21.33 9.97 -10.40
N THR A 146 20.78 10.67 -11.39
CA THR A 146 20.69 12.13 -11.45
C THR A 146 19.24 12.57 -11.59
N LEU A 147 18.80 13.42 -10.67
CA LEU A 147 17.50 14.07 -10.66
C LEU A 147 17.73 15.56 -10.35
N ALA A 148 17.57 16.41 -11.36
CA ALA A 148 17.85 17.86 -11.24
C ALA A 148 16.64 18.67 -10.77
N LEU A 149 15.44 18.08 -10.80
CA LEU A 149 14.19 18.72 -10.39
C LEU A 149 14.18 19.13 -8.92
N PHE A 150 14.89 18.37 -8.07
CA PHE A 150 14.89 18.60 -6.63
C PHE A 150 16.28 18.90 -6.07
N SER A 151 16.32 19.83 -5.13
CA SER A 151 17.48 20.17 -4.31
C SER A 151 17.35 19.54 -2.91
N PRO A 152 18.19 18.54 -2.57
CA PRO A 152 18.06 17.80 -1.32
C PRO A 152 18.60 18.56 -0.10
N LYS A 153 17.89 18.48 1.02
CA LYS A 153 18.28 19.03 2.32
C LYS A 153 17.95 18.06 3.45
N GLN A 154 18.98 17.60 4.15
CA GLN A 154 18.84 16.73 5.32
C GLN A 154 18.47 17.54 6.57
N ILE A 155 17.46 17.11 7.32
CA ILE A 155 16.99 17.78 8.53
C ILE A 155 17.22 16.88 9.75
N VAL A 156 17.90 17.45 10.73
CA VAL A 156 18.11 16.86 12.06
C VAL A 156 17.53 17.79 13.11
N PHE A 157 16.53 17.33 13.86
CA PHE A 157 15.86 18.11 14.92
C PHE A 157 15.82 17.41 16.28
N ASP A 158 16.43 16.23 16.38
CA ASP A 158 16.55 15.45 17.63
C ASP A 158 17.90 14.73 17.69
N ASP A 159 18.39 14.45 18.89
CA ASP A 159 19.71 13.85 19.15
C ASP A 159 19.71 12.31 19.12
N LYS A 160 18.53 11.70 18.89
CA LYS A 160 18.38 10.26 18.76
C LYS A 160 19.18 9.71 17.59
N GLN A 161 20.01 8.72 17.88
CA GLN A 161 20.82 8.03 16.87
C GLN A 161 19.99 7.17 15.90
N LEU A 162 18.79 6.75 16.30
CA LEU A 162 17.93 5.86 15.52
C LEU A 162 16.64 6.59 15.12
N PRO A 163 16.59 7.21 13.93
CA PRO A 163 15.38 7.83 13.41
C PRO A 163 14.22 6.83 13.32
N ARG A 164 13.04 7.25 13.78
CA ARG A 164 11.80 6.46 13.73
C ARG A 164 10.61 7.34 13.37
N THR A 165 10.73 8.14 12.32
CA THR A 165 9.65 8.98 11.83
C THR A 165 8.48 8.11 11.36
N THR A 166 7.35 8.16 12.05
CA THR A 166 6.16 7.34 11.80
C THR A 166 5.07 8.06 11.02
N MET A 167 5.07 9.39 11.05
CA MET A 167 4.05 10.24 10.45
C MET A 167 4.68 11.54 9.99
N LEU A 168 4.25 12.05 8.83
CA LEU A 168 4.48 13.42 8.38
C LEU A 168 3.14 13.96 7.94
N LYS A 169 2.81 15.18 8.37
CA LYS A 169 1.60 15.88 7.95
C LYS A 169 1.82 17.38 7.96
N PHE A 170 1.58 18.03 6.83
CA PHE A 170 1.65 19.48 6.73
C PHE A 170 0.28 20.12 6.99
N ASP A 171 0.25 21.15 7.83
CA ASP A 171 -0.90 22.02 7.99
C ASP A 171 -0.65 23.35 7.27
N SER A 172 -1.28 23.53 6.13
CA SER A 172 -1.21 24.77 5.34
C SER A 172 -1.80 26.00 6.06
N ALA A 173 -2.69 25.81 7.03
CA ALA A 173 -3.29 26.94 7.75
C ALA A 173 -2.32 27.55 8.76
N SER A 174 -1.52 26.71 9.44
CA SER A 174 -0.49 27.15 10.39
C SER A 174 0.92 27.25 9.79
N ASN A 175 1.13 26.73 8.58
CA ASN A 175 2.44 26.57 7.94
C ASN A 175 3.42 25.76 8.80
N GLU A 176 2.92 24.63 9.31
CA GLU A 176 3.66 23.74 10.20
C GLU A 176 3.69 22.31 9.68
N LEU A 177 4.83 21.65 9.86
CA LEU A 177 4.98 20.22 9.62
C LEU A 177 4.96 19.46 10.95
N TYR A 178 4.04 18.52 11.06
CA TYR A 178 3.90 17.61 12.18
C TYR A 178 4.62 16.29 11.86
N ALA A 179 5.60 15.92 12.69
CA ALA A 179 6.39 14.71 12.54
C ALA A 179 6.21 13.79 13.75
N GLY A 180 5.61 12.62 13.53
CA GLY A 180 5.47 11.58 14.55
C GLY A 180 6.74 10.76 14.71
N ASP A 181 7.06 10.33 15.92
CA ASP A 181 8.20 9.46 16.22
C ASP A 181 7.78 8.17 16.94
N GLY A 182 8.43 7.07 16.56
CA GLY A 182 8.17 5.73 17.05
C GLY A 182 8.47 5.51 18.53
N GLN A 183 8.94 6.53 19.26
CA GLN A 183 9.11 6.55 20.70
C GLN A 183 8.08 7.46 21.39
N SER A 184 6.87 7.53 20.82
CA SER A 184 5.71 8.25 21.38
C SER A 184 5.95 9.76 21.56
N LYS A 185 6.55 10.39 20.55
CA LYS A 185 6.70 11.84 20.48
C LYS A 185 6.08 12.39 19.20
N LEU A 186 5.57 13.61 19.29
CA LEU A 186 5.11 14.43 18.16
C LEU A 186 5.94 15.71 18.11
N TYR A 187 6.64 15.94 17.01
CA TYR A 187 7.43 17.15 16.76
C TYR A 187 6.65 18.09 15.84
N ILE A 188 6.75 19.38 16.09
CA ILE A 188 6.19 20.43 15.23
C ILE A 188 7.36 21.25 14.71
N LEU A 189 7.48 21.35 13.40
CA LEU A 189 8.47 22.15 12.68
C LEU A 189 7.76 23.30 11.96
N ASN A 190 8.44 24.42 11.78
CA ASN A 190 7.95 25.46 10.88
C ASN A 190 8.16 25.06 9.40
N ASN A 191 7.64 25.86 8.49
CA ASN A 191 7.75 25.67 7.05
C ASN A 191 9.20 25.65 6.49
N ASN A 192 10.18 26.17 7.23
CA ASN A 192 11.61 26.07 6.91
C ASN A 192 12.28 24.84 7.56
N PHE A 193 11.48 23.92 8.10
CA PHE A 193 11.90 22.71 8.83
C PHE A 193 12.67 22.97 10.13
N GLY A 194 12.55 24.17 10.69
CA GLY A 194 13.10 24.53 11.99
C GLY A 194 12.24 24.01 13.14
N PHE A 195 12.86 23.44 14.17
CA PHE A 195 12.18 22.94 15.36
C PHE A 195 11.35 24.04 16.05
N LYS A 196 10.06 23.79 16.29
CA LYS A 196 9.16 24.69 17.03
C LYS A 196 8.81 24.13 18.41
N SER A 197 8.33 22.89 18.48
CA SER A 197 7.99 22.24 19.75
C SER A 197 7.96 20.71 19.63
N ALA A 198 7.90 20.03 20.78
CA ALA A 198 7.70 18.59 20.83
C ALA A 198 6.81 18.20 22.01
N TRP A 199 6.04 17.14 21.83
CA TRP A 199 5.03 16.66 22.76
C TRP A 199 5.16 15.17 22.99
N ASN A 200 5.14 14.74 24.24
CA ASN A 200 5.00 13.33 24.56
C ASN A 200 3.53 12.94 24.39
N VAL A 201 3.30 11.81 23.73
CA VAL A 201 1.98 11.24 23.50
C VAL A 201 1.92 9.83 24.09
N GLU A 202 0.73 9.24 24.19
CA GLU A 202 0.55 7.94 24.86
C GLU A 202 1.19 6.77 24.09
N SER A 203 1.22 6.86 22.76
CA SER A 203 1.81 5.88 21.86
C SER A 203 2.22 6.56 20.54
N PRO A 204 3.01 5.91 19.66
CA PRO A 204 3.51 6.54 18.45
C PRO A 204 2.40 7.15 17.56
N PRO A 205 2.53 8.43 17.15
CA PRO A 205 1.61 9.06 16.19
C PRO A 205 1.71 8.39 14.83
N VAL A 206 0.57 8.20 14.17
CA VAL A 206 0.52 7.61 12.82
C VAL A 206 -0.33 8.41 11.84
N ASP A 207 -1.25 9.24 12.33
CA ASP A 207 -2.02 10.15 11.50
C ASP A 207 -2.51 11.36 12.30
N ILE A 208 -2.78 12.47 11.62
CA ILE A 208 -3.32 13.69 12.22
C ILE A 208 -4.15 14.44 11.18
N ASP A 209 -5.26 15.03 11.62
CA ASP A 209 -6.12 15.89 10.80
C ASP A 209 -6.33 17.26 11.48
N PHE A 210 -6.66 18.26 10.68
CA PHE A 210 -6.79 19.67 11.08
C PHE A 210 -8.18 20.21 10.74
N PRO A 211 -9.22 19.86 11.53
CA PRO A 211 -10.57 20.35 11.25
C PRO A 211 -10.66 21.87 11.42
N ASN A 212 -11.44 22.51 10.55
CA ASN A 212 -11.61 23.97 10.57
C ASN A 212 -12.14 24.47 11.92
N SER A 213 -11.44 25.44 12.52
CA SER A 213 -11.82 26.08 13.79
C SER A 213 -11.89 25.15 15.01
N GLU A 214 -11.34 23.94 14.93
CA GLU A 214 -11.21 22.99 16.03
C GLU A 214 -9.73 22.64 16.24
N PRO A 215 -9.33 22.17 17.43
CA PRO A 215 -7.98 21.67 17.63
C PRO A 215 -7.70 20.44 16.74
N PRO A 216 -6.41 20.18 16.39
CA PRO A 216 -6.04 19.00 15.61
C PRO A 216 -6.54 17.70 16.25
N GLN A 217 -6.78 16.68 15.44
CA GLN A 217 -7.13 15.35 15.92
C GLN A 217 -6.00 14.39 15.63
N LEU A 218 -5.47 13.73 16.67
CA LEU A 218 -4.29 12.88 16.60
C LEU A 218 -4.66 11.42 16.75
N LEU A 219 -4.17 10.58 15.83
CA LEU A 219 -4.27 9.14 15.90
C LEU A 219 -2.96 8.53 16.37
N THR A 220 -3.03 7.72 17.43
CA THR A 220 -1.89 6.95 17.95
C THR A 220 -2.15 5.45 17.83
N VAL A 221 -1.10 4.69 17.48
CA VAL A 221 -1.22 3.28 17.04
C VAL A 221 -1.29 2.26 18.18
N GLY A 222 -0.92 2.65 19.40
CA GLY A 222 -0.68 1.74 20.51
C GLY A 222 0.65 1.01 20.37
N SER A 223 0.72 0.03 19.46
CA SER A 223 1.94 -0.76 19.19
C SER A 223 2.31 -0.72 17.72
N ILE A 224 3.55 -0.35 17.40
CA ILE A 224 4.09 -0.45 16.04
C ILE A 224 4.28 -1.92 15.64
N SER A 225 4.71 -2.76 16.60
CA SER A 225 4.90 -4.20 16.37
C SER A 225 3.56 -4.91 16.15
N PRO A 226 3.53 -6.03 15.41
CA PRO A 226 2.34 -6.89 15.29
C PRO A 226 1.72 -7.20 16.67
N SER A 227 0.44 -6.87 16.83
CA SER A 227 -0.25 -6.93 18.12
C SER A 227 -1.76 -6.97 17.91
N ASP A 228 -2.46 -7.78 18.71
CA ASP A 228 -3.93 -7.82 18.76
C ASP A 228 -4.48 -7.00 19.95
N GLN A 229 -3.61 -6.27 20.66
CA GLN A 229 -4.02 -5.29 21.66
C GLN A 229 -4.75 -4.10 21.03
N LYS A 230 -5.70 -3.59 21.79
CA LYS A 230 -6.54 -2.45 21.44
C LYS A 230 -6.08 -1.22 22.20
N ASN A 231 -4.84 -0.80 21.99
CA ASN A 231 -4.24 0.34 22.71
C ASN A 231 -4.16 1.61 21.85
N GLY A 232 -4.69 1.58 20.62
CA GLY A 232 -4.72 2.76 19.78
C GLY A 232 -5.85 3.70 20.16
N ARG A 233 -5.71 4.97 19.79
CA ARG A 233 -6.65 6.03 20.16
C ARG A 233 -6.66 7.16 19.14
N LEU A 234 -7.85 7.68 18.86
CA LEU A 234 -8.06 8.95 18.17
C LEU A 234 -8.54 9.98 19.19
N VAL A 235 -7.83 11.10 19.31
CA VAL A 235 -8.11 12.10 20.34
C VAL A 235 -7.92 13.53 19.83
N THR A 236 -8.73 14.46 20.31
CA THR A 236 -8.45 15.90 20.13
C THR A 236 -7.13 16.26 20.82
N PHE A 237 -6.16 16.73 20.03
CA PHE A 237 -4.84 17.12 20.47
C PHE A 237 -4.81 18.61 20.85
N ASP A 238 -5.01 18.87 22.14
CA ASP A 238 -4.96 20.21 22.71
C ASP A 238 -3.57 20.53 23.29
N THR A 239 -2.86 21.45 22.67
CA THR A 239 -1.57 21.96 23.17
C THR A 239 -1.72 23.00 24.28
N THR A 240 -2.93 23.51 24.52
CA THR A 240 -3.20 24.53 25.54
C THR A 240 -3.52 23.95 26.93
N PHE A 241 -3.79 22.65 27.00
CA PHE A 241 -4.28 21.94 28.20
C PHE A 241 -5.51 22.58 28.86
N THR A 242 -6.33 23.27 28.07
CA THR A 242 -7.55 23.92 28.56
C THR A 242 -8.76 23.00 28.44
N ILE A 243 -8.68 21.99 27.56
CA ILE A 243 -9.76 21.03 27.31
C ILE A 243 -9.70 19.88 28.33
N GLN A 244 -10.61 19.90 29.30
CA GLN A 244 -10.72 18.82 30.30
C GLN A 244 -11.34 17.53 29.73
N ASN A 245 -12.32 17.67 28.83
CA ASN A 245 -13.00 16.57 28.15
C ASN A 245 -12.82 16.76 26.64
N PRO A 246 -11.89 16.03 26.00
CA PRO A 246 -11.64 16.18 24.58
C PRO A 246 -12.92 15.82 23.78
N PRO A 247 -13.34 16.67 22.83
CA PRO A 247 -14.57 16.44 22.06
C PRO A 247 -14.50 15.15 21.25
N VAL A 248 -13.31 14.78 20.76
CA VAL A 248 -13.02 13.46 20.17
C VAL A 248 -12.15 12.66 21.11
N ASN A 249 -12.62 11.46 21.46
CA ASN A 249 -11.90 10.51 22.28
C ASN A 249 -12.37 9.08 22.00
N ILE A 250 -11.87 8.48 20.94
CA ILE A 250 -12.17 7.11 20.54
C ILE A 250 -10.97 6.25 20.92
N ASP A 251 -11.09 5.53 22.02
CA ASP A 251 -10.07 4.64 22.55
C ASP A 251 -10.34 3.17 22.15
N HIS A 252 -9.51 2.25 22.65
CA HIS A 252 -9.62 0.82 22.39
C HIS A 252 -9.62 0.45 20.88
N LEU A 253 -8.89 1.22 20.07
CA LEU A 253 -8.76 0.96 18.65
C LEU A 253 -7.72 -0.17 18.40
N PRO A 254 -8.01 -1.13 17.50
CA PRO A 254 -7.13 -2.26 17.20
C PRO A 254 -6.02 -1.82 16.24
N ARG A 255 -4.92 -1.30 16.80
CA ARG A 255 -3.73 -0.85 16.07
C ARG A 255 -4.07 0.00 14.84
N PRO A 256 -4.73 1.17 15.03
CA PRO A 256 -5.20 2.00 13.94
C PRO A 256 -4.02 2.67 13.24
N VAL A 257 -4.12 2.89 11.93
CA VAL A 257 -3.02 3.46 11.12
C VAL A 257 -3.40 4.69 10.32
N GLN A 258 -4.70 4.95 10.14
CA GLN A 258 -5.22 6.13 9.45
C GLN A 258 -6.67 6.38 9.86
N PHE A 259 -7.13 7.62 9.74
CA PHE A 259 -8.54 7.98 9.85
C PHE A 259 -8.93 9.07 8.82
N ALA A 260 -10.24 9.28 8.66
CA ALA A 260 -10.80 10.37 7.85
C ALA A 260 -12.16 10.79 8.39
N HIS A 261 -12.65 11.96 7.96
CA HIS A 261 -13.95 12.51 8.36
C HIS A 261 -14.92 12.68 7.21
N ALA A 262 -16.19 12.38 7.46
CA ALA A 262 -17.33 12.76 6.63
C ALA A 262 -18.65 12.58 7.41
N ASP A 263 -19.72 13.21 6.94
CA ASP A 263 -21.09 12.94 7.41
C ASP A 263 -21.60 11.63 6.79
N LEU A 264 -21.27 10.49 7.40
CA LEU A 264 -21.46 9.16 6.83
C LEU A 264 -22.89 8.64 7.02
N ASP A 265 -23.59 9.09 8.07
CA ASP A 265 -25.00 8.76 8.29
C ASP A 265 -26.00 9.82 7.80
N MET A 266 -25.51 10.97 7.32
CA MET A 266 -26.26 12.09 6.78
C MET A 266 -27.11 12.83 7.83
N ASP A 267 -26.60 12.95 9.05
CA ASP A 267 -27.25 13.70 10.13
C ASP A 267 -26.83 15.19 10.20
N GLY A 268 -25.86 15.60 9.38
CA GLY A 268 -25.33 16.95 9.31
C GLY A 268 -24.11 17.20 10.21
N LYS A 269 -23.56 16.18 10.87
CA LYS A 269 -22.32 16.27 11.66
C LYS A 269 -21.23 15.38 11.06
N GLN A 270 -20.01 15.60 11.52
CA GLN A 270 -18.85 14.82 11.06
C GLN A 270 -18.71 13.55 11.88
N ASP A 271 -18.56 12.44 11.17
CA ASP A 271 -18.18 11.15 11.71
C ASP A 271 -16.69 10.91 11.49
N ALA A 272 -16.10 9.97 12.23
CA ALA A 272 -14.72 9.53 12.00
C ALA A 272 -14.71 8.09 11.50
N ILE A 273 -14.11 7.82 10.34
CA ILE A 273 -13.79 6.45 9.91
C ILE A 273 -12.34 6.13 10.24
N VAL A 274 -12.11 4.98 10.87
CA VAL A 274 -10.79 4.56 11.35
C VAL A 274 -10.38 3.24 10.70
N CYS A 275 -9.19 3.22 10.13
CA CYS A 275 -8.52 2.03 9.61
C CYS A 275 -7.79 1.30 10.74
N GLY A 276 -8.47 0.34 11.38
CA GLY A 276 -7.90 -0.55 12.38
C GLY A 276 -7.14 -1.71 11.75
N PHE A 277 -5.84 -1.52 11.50
CA PHE A 277 -4.99 -2.51 10.83
C PHE A 277 -4.86 -3.81 11.62
N GLY A 278 -4.54 -3.70 12.91
CA GLY A 278 -4.44 -4.84 13.83
C GLY A 278 -3.34 -5.86 13.49
N ASN A 279 -3.60 -7.15 13.69
CA ASN A 279 -2.69 -8.25 13.37
C ASN A 279 -3.44 -9.53 12.95
N ASN A 280 -3.96 -10.32 13.89
CA ASN A 280 -4.89 -11.41 13.55
C ASN A 280 -6.34 -10.92 13.59
N THR A 281 -6.58 -9.84 14.31
CA THR A 281 -7.82 -9.08 14.42
C THR A 281 -7.58 -7.67 13.89
N GLY A 282 -8.65 -6.98 13.53
CA GLY A 282 -8.66 -5.58 13.16
C GLY A 282 -10.09 -5.18 12.84
N LYS A 283 -10.29 -3.96 12.35
CA LYS A 283 -11.61 -3.53 11.89
C LYS A 283 -11.51 -2.30 11.00
N LEU A 284 -12.44 -2.21 10.05
CA LEU A 284 -12.84 -0.95 9.46
C LEU A 284 -14.14 -0.53 10.11
N ALA A 285 -14.13 0.58 10.84
CA ALA A 285 -15.29 1.09 11.54
C ALA A 285 -15.37 2.61 11.44
N TRP A 286 -16.58 3.13 11.41
CA TRP A 286 -16.83 4.56 11.57
C TRP A 286 -17.59 4.84 12.87
N TYR A 287 -17.45 6.05 13.37
CA TYR A 287 -17.90 6.48 14.68
C TYR A 287 -18.78 7.72 14.52
N SER A 288 -20.10 7.55 14.71
CA SER A 288 -21.07 8.65 14.63
C SER A 288 -20.67 9.77 15.58
N ASP A 289 -20.74 11.02 15.12
CA ASP A 289 -20.39 12.22 15.91
C ASP A 289 -18.97 12.17 16.50
N CYS A 290 -18.07 11.39 15.89
CA CYS A 290 -16.72 11.10 16.41
C CYS A 290 -16.72 10.51 17.83
N LYS A 291 -17.74 9.71 18.20
CA LYS A 291 -17.86 9.13 19.55
C LYS A 291 -17.72 7.62 19.59
N ILE A 292 -17.08 7.12 20.65
CA ILE A 292 -16.82 5.70 20.85
C ILE A 292 -18.11 4.86 20.95
N ASP A 293 -19.19 5.41 21.51
CA ASP A 293 -20.50 4.76 21.61
C ASP A 293 -21.31 4.81 20.30
N GLY A 294 -20.85 5.59 19.32
CA GLY A 294 -21.37 5.65 17.95
C GLY A 294 -20.71 4.67 16.98
N GLU A 295 -20.11 3.57 17.46
CA GLU A 295 -19.39 2.62 16.61
C GLU A 295 -20.30 1.87 15.62
N ASN A 296 -19.92 1.94 14.34
CA ASN A 296 -20.54 1.22 13.24
C ASN A 296 -19.46 0.47 12.44
N ILE A 297 -19.54 -0.86 12.46
CA ILE A 297 -18.53 -1.72 11.84
C ILE A 297 -18.89 -1.99 10.38
N LEU A 298 -17.96 -1.67 9.47
CA LEU A 298 -18.05 -2.04 8.05
C LEU A 298 -17.41 -3.41 7.79
N SER A 299 -16.31 -3.71 8.47
CA SER A 299 -15.60 -5.00 8.37
C SER A 299 -14.88 -5.35 9.67
N ASN A 300 -14.93 -6.63 10.06
CA ASN A 300 -14.18 -7.19 11.20
C ASN A 300 -12.87 -7.87 10.77
N MET A 301 -12.40 -7.58 9.55
CA MET A 301 -11.14 -8.14 9.04
C MET A 301 -9.96 -7.25 9.42
N PRO A 302 -8.77 -7.82 9.71
CA PRO A 302 -7.55 -7.04 9.85
C PRO A 302 -7.11 -6.45 8.51
N GLY A 303 -6.18 -5.51 8.59
CA GLY A 303 -5.46 -4.94 7.45
C GLY A 303 -6.10 -3.70 6.83
N ALA A 304 -7.16 -3.12 7.41
CA ALA A 304 -7.61 -1.80 6.98
C ALA A 304 -6.46 -0.80 7.11
N ARG A 305 -5.98 -0.26 5.99
CA ARG A 305 -4.70 0.47 5.94
C ARG A 305 -4.82 1.91 5.45
N LYS A 306 -5.63 2.16 4.43
CA LYS A 306 -5.90 3.51 3.92
C LYS A 306 -7.33 3.62 3.44
N VAL A 307 -7.97 4.75 3.71
CA VAL A 307 -9.30 5.16 3.30
C VAL A 307 -9.22 6.47 2.49
N GLU A 308 -10.09 6.59 1.51
CA GLU A 308 -10.45 7.81 0.81
C GLU A 308 -11.98 7.93 0.74
N ILE A 309 -12.49 9.14 0.95
CA ILE A 309 -13.93 9.42 0.95
C ILE A 309 -14.25 10.33 -0.23
N GLY A 310 -15.33 10.03 -0.94
CA GLY A 310 -15.80 10.85 -2.06
C GLY A 310 -17.18 10.39 -2.54
N ASP A 311 -17.88 11.22 -3.31
CA ASP A 311 -19.11 10.83 -3.99
C ASP A 311 -18.77 10.11 -5.31
N PHE A 312 -18.37 8.84 -5.20
CA PHE A 312 -17.86 8.06 -6.32
C PHE A 312 -18.98 7.69 -7.30
N ASN A 313 -20.21 7.50 -6.82
CA ASN A 313 -21.34 7.16 -7.69
C ASN A 313 -22.19 8.37 -8.16
N LYS A 314 -21.83 9.59 -7.72
CA LYS A 314 -22.49 10.87 -8.06
C LYS A 314 -23.93 10.96 -7.55
N ASP A 315 -24.24 10.37 -6.40
CA ASP A 315 -25.57 10.40 -5.77
C ASP A 315 -25.69 11.43 -4.63
N GLY A 316 -24.64 12.21 -4.39
CA GLY A 316 -24.57 13.24 -3.37
C GLY A 316 -24.26 12.73 -1.96
N LYS A 317 -23.87 11.45 -1.80
CA LYS A 317 -23.49 10.87 -0.50
C LYS A 317 -22.01 10.51 -0.46
N PRO A 318 -21.35 10.66 0.70
CA PRO A 318 -19.96 10.24 0.84
C PRO A 318 -19.86 8.72 0.83
N ASP A 319 -19.26 8.18 -0.23
CA ASP A 319 -18.85 6.78 -0.34
C ASP A 319 -17.44 6.61 0.25
N ILE A 320 -17.10 5.39 0.64
CA ILE A 320 -15.83 5.06 1.32
C ILE A 320 -15.05 4.08 0.45
N MET A 321 -13.84 4.41 0.02
CA MET A 321 -12.91 3.48 -0.64
C MET A 321 -11.76 3.14 0.31
N VAL A 322 -11.47 1.85 0.50
CA VAL A 322 -10.41 1.40 1.44
C VAL A 322 -9.50 0.38 0.78
N LEU A 323 -8.21 0.50 1.08
CA LEU A 323 -7.22 -0.56 0.89
C LEU A 323 -7.19 -1.44 2.14
N MET A 324 -7.58 -2.69 1.94
CA MET A 324 -7.40 -3.76 2.90
C MET A 324 -6.12 -4.53 2.56
N ALA A 325 -5.32 -4.81 3.58
CA ALA A 325 -4.06 -5.55 3.51
C ALA A 325 -4.14 -6.84 4.34
N GLN A 326 -3.02 -7.57 4.44
CA GLN A 326 -2.84 -8.74 5.29
C GLN A 326 -3.83 -9.90 5.02
N ALA A 327 -5.00 -9.93 5.66
CA ALA A 327 -5.92 -11.06 5.52
C ALA A 327 -6.56 -11.11 4.13
N TRP A 328 -7.10 -9.98 3.67
CA TRP A 328 -7.68 -9.83 2.33
C TRP A 328 -6.99 -8.62 1.70
N GLU A 329 -6.05 -8.89 0.81
CA GLU A 329 -5.41 -7.83 0.04
C GLU A 329 -6.35 -7.40 -1.10
N GLU A 330 -6.99 -6.24 -0.94
CA GLU A 330 -7.97 -5.74 -1.90
C GLU A 330 -8.16 -4.22 -1.79
N VAL A 331 -8.59 -3.63 -2.90
CA VAL A 331 -9.21 -2.30 -2.90
C VAL A 331 -10.71 -2.51 -3.02
N VAL A 332 -11.46 -1.92 -2.11
CA VAL A 332 -12.91 -2.13 -1.96
C VAL A 332 -13.59 -0.80 -1.69
N ILE A 333 -14.79 -0.63 -2.22
CA ILE A 333 -15.62 0.54 -2.01
C ILE A 333 -16.91 0.16 -1.31
N TRP A 334 -17.34 0.99 -0.36
CA TRP A 334 -18.60 0.92 0.35
C TRP A 334 -19.45 2.10 -0.10
N TYR A 335 -20.42 1.83 -0.96
CA TYR A 335 -21.35 2.84 -1.46
C TYR A 335 -22.39 3.20 -0.41
N ASN A 336 -22.50 4.47 -0.07
CA ASN A 336 -23.44 4.95 0.94
C ASN A 336 -24.88 4.89 0.41
N GLN A 337 -25.74 4.17 1.13
CA GLN A 337 -27.16 4.04 0.81
C GLN A 337 -28.02 5.00 1.65
N GLY A 338 -27.38 5.84 2.47
CA GLY A 338 -27.97 6.75 3.44
C GLY A 338 -28.29 6.07 4.77
N LYS A 339 -28.43 6.88 5.83
CA LYS A 339 -28.78 6.44 7.19
C LYS A 339 -27.81 5.37 7.73
N GLY A 340 -26.51 5.58 7.50
CA GLY A 340 -25.43 4.71 7.96
C GLY A 340 -25.39 3.32 7.30
N LYS A 341 -26.09 3.12 6.18
CA LYS A 341 -26.08 1.83 5.45
C LYS A 341 -25.15 1.90 4.26
N PHE A 342 -24.35 0.85 4.08
CA PHE A 342 -23.37 0.78 3.00
C PHE A 342 -23.51 -0.50 2.18
N LYS A 343 -23.19 -0.41 0.89
CA LYS A 343 -23.12 -1.54 -0.03
C LYS A 343 -21.69 -1.73 -0.52
N GLU A 344 -21.09 -2.87 -0.18
CA GLU A 344 -19.74 -3.24 -0.59
C GLU A 344 -19.65 -3.61 -2.08
N LYS A 345 -18.58 -3.18 -2.75
CA LYS A 345 -18.12 -3.65 -4.06
C LYS A 345 -16.60 -3.79 -4.04
N LYS A 346 -16.09 -4.97 -4.38
CA LYS A 346 -14.64 -5.22 -4.55
C LYS A 346 -14.19 -4.67 -5.90
N LEU A 347 -13.11 -3.87 -5.88
CA LEU A 347 -12.56 -3.22 -7.06
C LEU A 347 -11.33 -3.98 -7.59
N LEU A 348 -10.40 -4.31 -6.69
CA LEU A 348 -9.18 -5.08 -6.99
C LEU A 348 -8.97 -6.14 -5.91
N ARG A 349 -8.41 -7.30 -6.26
CA ARG A 349 -8.13 -8.40 -5.30
C ARG A 349 -6.79 -9.05 -5.61
N PHE A 350 -6.05 -9.38 -4.56
CA PHE A 350 -4.70 -9.90 -4.64
C PHE A 350 -4.55 -11.14 -3.73
N PRO A 351 -3.55 -12.01 -4.00
CA PRO A 351 -3.18 -13.06 -3.05
C PRO A 351 -2.58 -12.45 -1.77
N PRO A 352 -2.66 -13.15 -0.62
CA PRO A 352 -2.26 -12.63 0.70
C PRO A 352 -0.74 -12.43 0.91
N VAL A 353 0.06 -12.62 -0.14
CA VAL A 353 1.51 -12.42 -0.14
C VAL A 353 1.94 -11.25 -1.03
N PHE A 354 0.96 -10.54 -1.61
CA PHE A 354 1.17 -9.54 -2.64
C PHE A 354 1.78 -8.25 -2.08
N GLY A 355 1.52 -7.94 -0.80
CA GLY A 355 2.17 -6.88 -0.03
C GLY A 355 1.64 -5.48 -0.31
N VAL A 356 0.34 -5.30 -0.61
CA VAL A 356 -0.26 -3.97 -0.81
C VAL A 356 0.00 -3.06 0.39
N SER A 357 0.49 -1.86 0.12
CA SER A 357 1.01 -0.95 1.15
C SER A 357 0.38 0.44 1.13
N TYR A 358 0.00 0.94 -0.04
CA TYR A 358 -0.64 2.23 -0.20
C TYR A 358 -1.44 2.28 -1.51
N PHE A 359 -2.41 3.18 -1.57
CA PHE A 359 -3.03 3.59 -2.82
C PHE A 359 -3.29 5.09 -2.80
N GLU A 360 -3.48 5.72 -3.96
CA GLU A 360 -3.94 7.09 -4.11
C GLU A 360 -4.77 7.19 -5.39
N LEU A 361 -5.73 8.12 -5.42
CA LEU A 361 -6.51 8.41 -6.61
C LEU A 361 -5.97 9.64 -7.36
N ALA A 362 -5.77 9.50 -8.67
CA ALA A 362 -5.43 10.59 -9.59
C ALA A 362 -5.96 10.27 -10.99
N ASP A 363 -6.29 11.29 -11.79
CA ASP A 363 -6.69 11.12 -13.19
C ASP A 363 -5.43 11.17 -14.08
N PHE A 364 -4.81 10.01 -14.30
CA PHE A 364 -3.52 9.94 -14.98
C PHE A 364 -3.65 10.14 -16.49
N ASN A 365 -4.78 9.76 -17.08
CA ASN A 365 -5.03 9.82 -18.52
C ASN A 365 -5.92 11.01 -18.95
N LYS A 366 -6.33 11.87 -18.00
CA LYS A 366 -7.14 13.08 -18.20
C LYS A 366 -8.52 12.78 -18.79
N ASP A 367 -9.10 11.61 -18.49
CA ASP A 367 -10.43 11.22 -18.99
C ASP A 367 -11.59 11.63 -18.07
N GLY A 368 -11.28 12.23 -16.91
CA GLY A 368 -12.24 12.68 -15.92
C GLY A 368 -12.66 11.61 -14.92
N TYR A 369 -12.04 10.42 -14.95
CA TYR A 369 -12.26 9.36 -13.98
C TYR A 369 -10.99 9.13 -13.14
N PRO A 370 -11.09 9.12 -11.80
CA PRO A 370 -9.92 8.86 -10.97
C PRO A 370 -9.46 7.41 -11.16
N ASP A 371 -8.18 7.25 -11.45
CA ASP A 371 -7.45 6.00 -11.54
C ASP A 371 -6.80 5.66 -10.19
N ILE A 372 -6.32 4.41 -10.03
CA ILE A 372 -5.63 3.98 -8.81
C ILE A 372 -4.12 3.91 -9.06
N LEU A 373 -3.35 4.72 -8.34
CA LEU A 373 -1.93 4.47 -8.07
C LEU A 373 -1.84 3.53 -6.88
N LEU A 374 -1.13 2.40 -7.01
CA LEU A 374 -0.99 1.38 -5.96
C LEU A 374 0.49 1.04 -5.75
N THR A 375 0.92 0.93 -4.50
CA THR A 375 2.20 0.29 -4.16
C THR A 375 1.99 -1.06 -3.51
N ASN A 376 2.83 -2.01 -3.90
CA ASN A 376 2.92 -3.30 -3.24
C ASN A 376 4.38 -3.68 -3.05
N GLY A 377 4.79 -3.75 -1.80
CA GLY A 377 6.19 -3.96 -1.44
C GLY A 377 6.40 -4.54 -0.06
N ASP A 378 5.34 -4.71 0.75
CA ASP A 378 5.46 -5.27 2.09
C ASP A 378 6.09 -6.66 2.04
N ASN A 379 7.21 -6.77 2.73
CA ASN A 379 8.03 -7.97 2.74
C ASN A 379 8.40 -8.41 4.16
N TRP A 380 7.71 -7.89 5.18
CA TRP A 380 8.00 -8.20 6.58
C TRP A 380 7.14 -9.32 7.17
N ASP A 381 6.42 -10.04 6.32
CA ASP A 381 5.64 -11.24 6.67
C ASP A 381 6.51 -12.52 6.73
N TYR A 382 5.89 -13.71 6.78
CA TYR A 382 6.57 -15.00 6.87
C TYR A 382 7.55 -15.30 5.72
N SER A 383 7.41 -14.64 4.57
CA SER A 383 8.18 -14.89 3.34
C SER A 383 9.01 -13.67 2.92
N ARG A 384 10.11 -13.39 3.64
CA ARG A 384 11.00 -12.24 3.38
C ARG A 384 11.97 -12.53 2.22
N ILE A 385 11.46 -12.47 1.00
CA ILE A 385 12.24 -12.70 -0.24
C ILE A 385 12.00 -11.57 -1.24
N ASN A 386 12.90 -11.39 -2.21
CA ASN A 386 12.66 -10.45 -3.29
C ASN A 386 11.57 -11.01 -4.23
N LYS A 387 10.37 -10.43 -4.15
CA LYS A 387 9.19 -10.86 -4.93
C LYS A 387 9.11 -10.07 -6.23
N ASN A 388 9.13 -10.76 -7.38
CA ASN A 388 9.17 -10.12 -8.68
C ASN A 388 7.95 -9.25 -9.04
N TYR A 389 6.85 -9.39 -8.32
CA TYR A 389 5.65 -8.58 -8.48
C TYR A 389 5.60 -7.35 -7.57
N HIS A 390 6.62 -7.10 -6.74
CA HIS A 390 6.68 -5.87 -5.94
C HIS A 390 7.01 -4.65 -6.80
N GLY A 391 6.33 -3.53 -6.55
CA GLY A 391 6.57 -2.27 -7.25
C GLY A 391 5.44 -1.26 -7.14
N VAL A 392 5.39 -0.37 -8.13
CA VAL A 392 4.40 0.69 -8.28
C VAL A 392 3.53 0.40 -9.49
N ARG A 393 2.21 0.58 -9.37
CA ARG A 393 1.22 0.20 -10.40
C ARG A 393 0.20 1.32 -10.62
N ILE A 394 -0.22 1.49 -11.87
CA ILE A 394 -1.41 2.28 -12.22
C ILE A 394 -2.49 1.35 -12.75
N TYR A 395 -3.70 1.48 -12.19
CA TYR A 395 -4.90 0.86 -12.71
C TYR A 395 -5.85 1.93 -13.23
N LEU A 396 -6.10 1.91 -14.54
CA LEU A 396 -7.01 2.86 -15.17
C LEU A 396 -8.47 2.49 -14.92
N ASN A 397 -9.31 3.50 -14.70
CA ASN A 397 -10.74 3.39 -14.47
C ASN A 397 -11.52 3.50 -15.78
N ASP A 398 -12.45 2.58 -16.05
CA ASP A 398 -13.33 2.64 -17.22
C ASP A 398 -14.54 3.60 -17.08
N GLY A 399 -14.51 4.47 -16.08
CA GLY A 399 -15.61 5.34 -15.67
C GLY A 399 -16.76 4.63 -14.96
N LYS A 400 -16.66 3.32 -14.71
CA LYS A 400 -17.63 2.52 -13.96
C LYS A 400 -16.98 1.83 -12.75
N TYR A 401 -15.80 2.29 -12.36
CA TYR A 401 -14.98 1.69 -11.31
C TYR A 401 -14.69 0.22 -11.60
N ASN A 402 -14.43 -0.11 -12.87
CA ASN A 402 -13.75 -1.35 -13.23
C ASN A 402 -12.33 -0.97 -13.63
N PHE A 403 -11.39 -1.44 -12.82
CA PHE A 403 -9.99 -1.05 -12.91
C PHE A 403 -9.19 -2.08 -13.70
N LYS A 404 -8.31 -1.62 -14.58
CA LYS A 404 -7.39 -2.47 -15.33
C LYS A 404 -5.96 -1.95 -15.18
N GLU A 405 -5.05 -2.85 -14.82
CA GLU A 405 -3.62 -2.51 -14.79
C GLU A 405 -3.16 -2.03 -16.17
N HIS A 406 -2.55 -0.86 -16.18
CA HIS A 406 -2.02 -0.22 -17.38
C HIS A 406 -0.50 -0.07 -17.32
N TRP A 407 0.04 0.22 -16.13
CA TRP A 407 1.46 0.44 -15.94
C TRP A 407 1.96 -0.26 -14.66
N PHE A 408 3.18 -0.78 -14.72
CA PHE A 408 3.87 -1.40 -13.60
C PHE A 408 5.37 -1.11 -13.70
N PHE A 409 5.95 -0.58 -12.63
CA PHE A 409 7.39 -0.47 -12.49
C PHE A 409 7.90 -1.37 -11.35
N PRO A 410 8.82 -2.31 -11.64
CA PRO A 410 9.40 -3.16 -10.61
C PRO A 410 10.25 -2.37 -9.61
N LEU A 411 9.84 -2.38 -8.34
CA LEU A 411 10.55 -1.70 -7.25
C LEU A 411 10.36 -2.50 -5.97
N TYR A 412 11.39 -3.28 -5.59
CA TYR A 412 11.33 -4.03 -4.33
C TYR A 412 11.11 -3.08 -3.16
N GLY A 413 10.19 -3.41 -2.27
CA GLY A 413 9.98 -2.67 -1.04
C GLY A 413 9.12 -1.41 -1.17
N ALA A 414 8.56 -1.12 -2.33
CA ALA A 414 7.64 0.01 -2.57
C ALA A 414 6.55 0.10 -1.48
N SER A 415 6.58 1.16 -0.68
CA SER A 415 5.73 1.32 0.51
C SER A 415 4.70 2.43 0.38
N LYS A 416 5.01 3.51 -0.33
CA LYS A 416 4.11 4.63 -0.63
C LYS A 416 4.52 5.27 -1.96
N ALA A 417 3.52 5.73 -2.71
CA ALA A 417 3.72 6.56 -3.89
C ALA A 417 2.62 7.63 -3.93
N ILE A 418 2.96 8.81 -4.40
CA ILE A 418 2.06 9.97 -4.50
C ILE A 418 2.10 10.52 -5.93
N ALA A 419 0.97 11.06 -6.40
CA ALA A 419 0.79 11.45 -7.79
C ALA A 419 0.54 12.96 -7.94
N ARG A 420 1.50 13.72 -8.45
CA ARG A 420 1.37 15.18 -8.66
C ARG A 420 2.09 15.55 -9.95
N ASP A 421 1.71 16.67 -10.53
CA ASP A 421 2.48 17.33 -11.59
C ASP A 421 3.63 18.08 -10.90
N PHE A 422 4.79 17.45 -10.78
CA PHE A 422 5.92 18.01 -10.01
C PHE A 422 6.77 18.93 -10.86
N ASP A 423 6.84 18.70 -12.18
CA ASP A 423 7.60 19.54 -13.11
C ASP A 423 6.72 20.58 -13.86
N ASN A 424 5.44 20.69 -13.49
CA ASN A 424 4.46 21.65 -14.01
C ASN A 424 4.27 21.56 -15.53
N ASP A 425 4.49 20.40 -16.13
CA ASP A 425 4.28 20.17 -17.57
C ASP A 425 2.83 19.78 -17.91
N GLY A 426 2.03 19.53 -16.89
CA GLY A 426 0.62 19.20 -16.96
C GLY A 426 0.33 17.71 -16.93
N ASP A 427 1.31 16.83 -17.06
CA ASP A 427 1.19 15.38 -16.89
C ASP A 427 1.41 14.98 -15.41
N ILE A 428 0.73 13.93 -14.96
CA ILE A 428 0.84 13.50 -13.56
C ILE A 428 2.05 12.59 -13.40
N ASP A 429 3.04 13.05 -12.63
CA ASP A 429 4.23 12.31 -12.24
C ASP A 429 4.00 11.46 -10.98
N ILE A 430 5.00 10.67 -10.61
CA ILE A 430 4.97 9.85 -9.40
C ILE A 430 6.25 10.01 -8.60
N ALA A 431 6.11 10.31 -7.31
CA ALA A 431 7.18 10.12 -6.33
C ALA A 431 6.89 8.85 -5.52
N ALA A 432 7.87 7.96 -5.37
CA ALA A 432 7.72 6.71 -4.64
C ALA A 432 8.86 6.49 -3.64
N ILE A 433 8.52 5.87 -2.50
CA ILE A 433 9.48 5.40 -1.52
C ILE A 433 9.44 3.88 -1.40
N SER A 434 10.62 3.32 -1.11
CA SER A 434 10.83 1.89 -0.90
C SER A 434 11.40 1.64 0.49
N PHE A 435 10.58 1.07 1.36
CA PHE A 435 10.92 0.77 2.75
C PHE A 435 11.30 -0.69 3.00
N TYR A 436 10.75 -1.68 2.29
CA TYR A 436 10.95 -3.09 2.63
C TYR A 436 12.03 -3.80 1.79
N ASN A 437 12.95 -3.05 1.19
CA ASN A 437 14.01 -3.58 0.33
C ASN A 437 15.21 -4.13 1.14
N THR A 438 16.14 -4.79 0.45
CA THR A 438 17.38 -5.34 1.02
C THR A 438 18.50 -4.30 1.18
N LEU A 439 18.22 -3.02 0.95
CA LEU A 439 19.18 -1.89 0.99
C LEU A 439 20.41 -2.02 0.07
N GLU A 440 20.40 -2.95 -0.90
CA GLU A 440 21.50 -3.14 -1.85
C GLU A 440 21.76 -1.90 -2.71
N ASN A 441 20.70 -1.16 -3.05
CA ASN A 441 20.76 0.12 -3.77
C ASN A 441 19.99 1.17 -2.97
N PRO A 442 20.59 1.74 -1.91
CA PRO A 442 19.86 2.57 -0.95
C PRO A 442 19.33 3.88 -1.53
N ALA A 443 19.96 4.41 -2.60
CA ALA A 443 19.42 5.56 -3.33
C ALA A 443 18.02 5.27 -3.91
N ASN A 444 17.75 4.03 -4.34
CA ASN A 444 16.43 3.61 -4.81
C ASN A 444 15.39 3.49 -3.67
N GLY A 445 15.76 3.86 -2.43
CA GLY A 445 14.80 4.11 -1.36
C GLY A 445 13.82 5.23 -1.70
N PHE A 446 14.20 6.13 -2.62
CA PHE A 446 13.31 7.10 -3.27
C PHE A 446 13.50 7.03 -4.79
N VAL A 447 12.39 7.05 -5.54
CA VAL A 447 12.39 7.10 -7.00
C VAL A 447 11.31 8.08 -7.46
N TYR A 448 11.71 9.03 -8.30
CA TYR A 448 10.83 9.91 -9.05
C TYR A 448 10.59 9.32 -10.44
N PHE A 449 9.36 9.40 -10.93
CA PHE A 449 8.95 8.96 -12.25
C PHE A 449 8.33 10.16 -12.97
N SER A 450 9.11 10.82 -13.85
CA SER A 450 8.58 11.86 -14.74
C SER A 450 7.73 11.21 -15.82
N ASN A 451 6.52 11.72 -16.02
CA ASN A 451 5.60 11.25 -17.05
C ASN A 451 5.81 12.06 -18.32
N GLU A 452 6.52 11.49 -19.29
CA GLU A 452 6.82 12.13 -20.59
C GLU A 452 5.60 12.15 -21.54
N GLY A 453 4.40 12.12 -20.98
CA GLY A 453 3.12 11.97 -21.65
C GLY A 453 2.75 10.52 -22.01
N ASN A 454 1.44 10.30 -22.19
CA ASN A 454 0.85 8.98 -22.49
C ASN A 454 1.23 7.86 -21.48
N LEU A 455 1.54 8.23 -20.23
CA LEU A 455 1.96 7.28 -19.19
C LEU A 455 3.31 6.61 -19.49
N ASP A 456 4.20 7.29 -20.22
CA ASP A 456 5.60 6.88 -20.38
C ASP A 456 6.46 7.48 -19.26
N PHE A 457 6.77 6.67 -18.26
CA PHE A 457 7.45 7.12 -17.06
C PHE A 457 8.97 6.90 -17.13
N LYS A 458 9.76 7.95 -16.86
CA LYS A 458 11.22 7.88 -16.77
C LYS A 458 11.67 7.90 -15.31
N PRO A 459 12.30 6.81 -14.82
CA PRO A 459 12.70 6.71 -13.42
C PRO A 459 14.03 7.43 -13.14
N ALA A 460 14.07 8.22 -12.07
CA ALA A 460 15.25 8.89 -11.57
C ALA A 460 15.30 8.88 -10.04
N SER A 461 16.49 9.01 -9.49
CA SER A 461 16.76 9.16 -8.06
C SER A 461 17.95 10.11 -7.88
N LEU A 462 18.37 10.31 -6.64
CA LEU A 462 19.50 11.15 -6.28
C LEU A 462 20.36 10.49 -5.18
N PRO A 463 21.67 10.81 -5.10
CA PRO A 463 22.55 10.21 -4.09
C PRO A 463 22.09 10.41 -2.64
N ASP A 464 21.52 11.57 -2.30
CA ASP A 464 21.08 11.87 -0.93
C ASP A 464 19.92 10.99 -0.45
N ALA A 465 19.15 10.38 -1.38
CA ALA A 465 18.15 9.39 -1.03
C ALA A 465 18.75 8.15 -0.35
N ALA A 466 20.05 7.90 -0.50
CA ALA A 466 20.76 6.83 0.19
C ALA A 466 21.00 7.12 1.68
N ALA A 467 20.79 8.36 2.13
CA ALA A 467 21.07 8.80 3.48
C ALA A 467 20.00 8.39 4.51
N GLY A 468 19.10 7.46 4.21
CA GLY A 468 18.05 7.05 5.13
C GLY A 468 17.25 5.87 4.64
N LYS A 469 16.25 5.51 5.44
CA LYS A 469 15.29 4.45 5.11
C LYS A 469 13.89 5.02 5.24
N TRP A 470 13.27 5.35 4.11
CA TRP A 470 12.08 6.21 4.08
C TRP A 470 10.80 5.41 4.28
N LEU A 471 10.10 5.65 5.40
CA LEU A 471 8.83 4.97 5.73
C LEU A 471 7.61 5.79 5.30
N THR A 472 7.70 7.12 5.45
CA THR A 472 6.61 8.05 5.16
C THR A 472 7.10 9.18 4.27
N MET A 473 6.17 9.82 3.60
CA MET A 473 6.40 10.89 2.64
C MET A 473 5.22 11.86 2.66
N GLU A 474 5.49 13.15 2.62
CA GLU A 474 4.50 14.23 2.49
C GLU A 474 4.91 15.16 1.36
N ALA A 475 3.93 15.70 0.63
CA ALA A 475 4.18 16.66 -0.45
C ALA A 475 3.24 17.85 -0.34
N ALA A 476 3.82 19.04 -0.39
CA ALA A 476 3.14 20.31 -0.29
C ALA A 476 4.09 21.41 -0.83
N ASP A 477 3.53 22.56 -1.12
CA ASP A 477 4.29 23.80 -1.30
C ASP A 477 4.69 24.31 0.11
N PHE A 478 5.88 23.90 0.61
CA PHE A 478 6.26 24.26 1.99
C PHE A 478 6.79 25.69 2.06
N ASP A 479 7.51 26.16 1.04
CA ASP A 479 8.14 27.47 1.05
C ASP A 479 7.32 28.59 0.35
N HIS A 480 6.16 28.23 -0.21
CA HIS A 480 5.17 29.13 -0.84
C HIS A 480 5.68 29.76 -2.13
N ASP A 481 6.51 29.04 -2.89
CA ASP A 481 7.01 29.50 -4.19
C ASP A 481 6.14 29.04 -5.38
N GLY A 482 5.20 28.13 -5.13
CA GLY A 482 4.17 27.70 -6.06
C GLY A 482 4.45 26.36 -6.75
N ASP A 483 5.57 25.71 -6.47
CA ASP A 483 5.81 24.32 -6.84
C ASP A 483 5.61 23.36 -5.65
N ILE A 484 5.61 22.06 -5.92
CA ILE A 484 5.36 21.04 -4.90
C ILE A 484 6.67 20.39 -4.50
N ASP A 485 7.05 20.57 -3.24
CA ASP A 485 8.18 19.90 -2.60
C ASP A 485 7.81 18.51 -2.06
N ILE A 486 8.84 17.75 -1.66
CA ILE A 486 8.67 16.44 -1.02
C ILE A 486 9.49 16.35 0.28
N VAL A 487 8.91 15.78 1.33
CA VAL A 487 9.60 15.46 2.58
C VAL A 487 9.51 13.97 2.86
N LEU A 488 10.65 13.32 3.06
CA LEU A 488 10.77 11.90 3.39
C LEU A 488 11.08 11.72 4.88
N GLY A 489 10.38 10.78 5.53
CA GLY A 489 10.57 10.45 6.95
C GLY A 489 11.37 9.16 7.13
N SER A 490 12.52 9.24 7.81
CA SER A 490 13.41 8.11 8.04
C SER A 490 12.97 7.23 9.21
N TYR A 491 13.01 5.90 9.02
CA TYR A 491 12.68 4.92 10.05
C TYR A 491 13.63 3.72 10.01
N PHE A 492 14.25 3.43 11.16
CA PHE A 492 15.01 2.21 11.38
C PHE A 492 14.38 1.38 12.50
N HIS A 493 14.15 0.10 12.20
CA HIS A 493 13.57 -0.82 13.17
C HIS A 493 14.54 -1.08 14.33
N ASN A 494 15.82 -1.29 14.01
CA ASN A 494 16.86 -1.59 14.99
C ASN A 494 18.24 -1.09 14.54
N ILE A 495 19.21 -1.20 15.43
CA ILE A 495 20.60 -0.77 15.20
C ILE A 495 21.30 -1.64 14.14
N GLU A 496 20.92 -2.92 13.99
CA GLU A 496 21.52 -3.84 13.02
C GLU A 496 21.21 -3.41 11.58
N GLU A 497 19.96 -3.05 11.32
CA GLU A 497 19.52 -2.49 10.04
C GLU A 497 20.25 -1.18 9.73
N MET A 498 20.31 -0.27 10.70
CA MET A 498 21.05 0.99 10.56
C MET A 498 22.54 0.75 10.28
N SER A 499 23.17 -0.17 11.00
CA SER A 499 24.59 -0.52 10.84
C SER A 499 24.88 -1.14 9.47
N SER A 500 23.93 -1.90 8.93
CA SER A 500 24.03 -2.47 7.58
C SER A 500 24.10 -1.35 6.53
N LEU A 501 23.28 -0.31 6.70
CA LEU A 501 23.30 0.85 5.82
C LEU A 501 24.58 1.67 5.96
N VAL A 502 25.09 1.90 7.18
CA VAL A 502 26.38 2.57 7.44
C VAL A 502 27.50 1.95 6.63
N ASN A 503 27.56 0.61 6.57
CA ASN A 503 28.60 -0.11 5.83
C ASN A 503 28.50 0.07 4.31
N ILE A 504 27.31 0.36 3.78
CA ILE A 504 27.05 0.53 2.36
C ILE A 504 27.33 1.98 1.92
N VAL A 505 26.81 2.96 2.65
CA VAL A 505 26.85 4.37 2.25
C VAL A 505 27.97 5.18 2.91
N ASN A 506 28.70 4.59 3.88
CA ASN A 506 29.82 5.22 4.58
C ASN A 506 29.47 6.55 5.27
N ILE A 507 28.28 6.64 5.88
CA ILE A 507 27.84 7.76 6.73
C ILE A 507 27.63 7.30 8.17
N SER A 508 27.88 8.17 9.15
CA SER A 508 27.82 7.83 10.59
C SER A 508 26.56 8.34 11.31
N SER A 509 25.72 9.12 10.64
CA SER A 509 24.46 9.65 11.17
C SER A 509 23.41 9.70 10.08
N PHE A 510 22.15 9.45 10.45
CA PHE A 510 21.01 9.49 9.55
C PHE A 510 20.07 10.62 9.97
N PRO A 511 19.56 11.45 9.04
CA PRO A 511 18.61 12.49 9.37
C PRO A 511 17.24 11.90 9.70
N GLN A 512 16.45 12.65 10.46
CA GLN A 512 15.03 12.32 10.66
C GLN A 512 14.24 12.56 9.37
N LEU A 513 14.59 13.61 8.60
CA LEU A 513 13.95 13.93 7.32
C LEU A 513 14.96 14.20 6.20
N LEU A 514 14.57 13.86 4.97
CA LEU A 514 15.16 14.40 3.76
C LEU A 514 14.10 15.25 3.06
N VAL A 515 14.36 16.54 2.92
CA VAL A 515 13.53 17.45 2.13
C VAL A 515 14.11 17.50 0.72
N LEU A 516 13.23 17.44 -0.27
CA LEU A 516 13.52 17.60 -1.68
C LEU A 516 12.77 18.86 -2.11
N ASN A 517 13.48 20.00 -2.05
CA ASN A 517 12.91 21.26 -2.50
C ASN A 517 12.78 21.21 -4.01
N ASN A 518 11.62 21.52 -4.55
CA ASN A 518 11.45 21.61 -5.99
C ASN A 518 12.04 22.94 -6.48
N GLU A 519 12.52 22.94 -7.73
CA GLU A 519 13.26 24.06 -8.31
C GLU A 519 12.64 24.46 -9.66
N THR A 520 11.34 24.17 -9.82
CA THR A 520 10.60 24.46 -11.04
C THR A 520 10.24 25.94 -11.07
N GLN A 521 10.59 26.63 -12.16
CA GLN A 521 10.39 28.10 -12.30
C GLN A 521 9.09 28.49 -12.98
#